data_AF-A0A969Y6B3-F1
#
_entry.id   AF-A0A969Y6B3-F1
#
_cell.length_a   1.000
_cell.length_b   1.000
_cell.length_c   1.000
_cell.angle_alpha   90.00
_cell.angle_beta   90.00
_cell.angle_gamma   90.00
#
_symmetry.space_group_name_H-M   'P 1'
#
loop_
_entity.id
_entity.type
_entity.pdbx_description
1 polymer ?
#
loop_
_entity_poly.entity_id
_entity_poly.type
_entity_poly.pdbx_seq_one_letter_code
_entity_poly.pdbx_strand_id
1 'polypeptide(L)'
;MRVVLDTNVIFAALVAEGLCREVFRRVARANALATSEPLLDELDDILKRKLRITPAVTSFVTELRCRAAVVKPAPLTAQICRDRNDDVVLGTAVAAQAQVIVTGDSDLLVLKEYRGVRILSPRQFLELLDRAAHSR
;
A
#
# COMPACT_ATOMS: atom_id res chain seq x y z
N MET A 1 -7.80 7.91 -9.31
CA MET A 1 -6.49 7.88 -8.62
C MET A 1 -6.18 6.43 -8.29
N ARG A 2 -4.93 6.00 -8.44
CA ARG A 2 -4.40 4.69 -8.12
C ARG A 2 -3.32 4.84 -7.05
N VAL A 3 -3.38 3.96 -6.07
CA VAL A 3 -2.61 4.04 -4.82
C VAL A 3 -2.03 2.67 -4.53
N VAL A 4 -0.75 2.64 -4.18
CA VAL A 4 -0.13 1.47 -3.56
C VAL A 4 -0.11 1.71 -2.06
N LEU A 5 -0.64 0.76 -1.30
CA LEU A 5 -0.50 0.75 0.14
C LEU A 5 0.63 -0.21 0.48
N ASP A 6 1.58 0.26 1.27
CA ASP A 6 2.58 -0.60 1.89
C ASP A 6 1.90 -1.71 2.71
N THR A 7 2.47 -2.91 2.68
CA THR A 7 2.07 -4.07 3.46
C THR A 7 1.83 -3.74 4.93
N ASN A 8 2.71 -2.93 5.54
CA ASN A 8 2.57 -2.52 6.95
C ASN A 8 1.35 -1.62 7.19
N VAL A 9 0.97 -0.80 6.21
CA VAL A 9 -0.24 0.04 6.29
C VAL A 9 -1.49 -0.83 6.22
N ILE A 10 -1.52 -1.83 5.34
CA ILE A 10 -2.64 -2.78 5.25
C ILE A 10 -2.75 -3.61 6.53
N PHE A 11 -1.62 -4.12 7.03
CA PHE A 11 -1.59 -4.84 8.30
C PHE A 11 -2.13 -3.97 9.46
N ALA A 12 -1.64 -2.73 9.59
CA ALA A 12 -2.11 -1.79 10.61
C ALA A 12 -3.62 -1.50 10.50
N ALA A 13 -4.15 -1.42 9.27
CA ALA A 13 -5.57 -1.22 9.01
C ALA A 13 -6.46 -2.38 9.48
N LEU A 14 -5.90 -3.60 9.56
CA LEU A 14 -6.62 -4.80 9.99
C LEU A 14 -6.63 -4.97 11.51
N VAL A 15 -5.53 -4.59 12.17
CA VAL A 15 -5.33 -4.88 13.60
C VAL A 15 -5.73 -3.75 14.53
N ALA A 16 -5.88 -2.53 14.00
CA ALA A 16 -6.20 -1.35 14.79
C ALA A 16 -7.22 -0.46 14.10
N GLU A 17 -8.00 0.24 14.92
CA GLU A 17 -8.73 1.43 14.47
C GLU A 17 -7.76 2.59 14.18
N GLY A 18 -8.21 3.57 13.40
CA GLY A 18 -7.47 4.82 13.19
C GLY A 18 -7.05 5.07 11.74
N LEU A 19 -5.92 5.78 11.57
CA LEU A 19 -5.53 6.37 10.28
C LEU A 19 -5.40 5.32 9.17
N CYS A 20 -4.66 4.23 9.39
CA CYS A 20 -4.45 3.20 8.37
C CYS A 20 -5.77 2.53 7.96
N ARG A 21 -6.69 2.31 8.91
CA ARG A 21 -8.01 1.74 8.63
C ARG A 21 -8.85 2.68 7.76
N GLU A 22 -8.82 3.97 8.05
CA GLU A 22 -9.52 4.98 7.23
C GLU A 22 -8.90 5.11 5.84
N VAL A 23 -7.56 5.10 5.73
CA VAL A 23 -6.85 5.05 4.44
C VAL A 23 -7.31 3.86 3.62
N PHE A 24 -7.24 2.66 4.19
CA PHE A 24 -7.64 1.44 3.51
C PHE A 24 -9.10 1.51 3.03
N ARG A 25 -10.02 1.97 3.89
CA ARG A 25 -11.43 2.16 3.54
C ARG A 25 -11.63 3.11 2.36
N ARG A 26 -10.98 4.28 2.38
CA ARG A 26 -11.09 5.29 1.31
C ARG A 26 -10.56 4.75 -0.02
N VAL A 27 -9.41 4.07 0.00
CA VAL A 27 -8.80 3.48 -1.20
C VAL A 27 -9.64 2.32 -1.74
N ALA A 28 -10.12 1.43 -0.86
CA ALA A 28 -10.96 0.30 -1.26
C ALA A 28 -12.30 0.77 -1.84
N ARG A 29 -12.97 1.75 -1.21
CA ARG A 29 -14.23 2.34 -1.72
C ARG A 29 -14.07 2.95 -3.11
N ALA A 30 -12.92 3.54 -3.39
CA ALA A 30 -12.63 4.16 -4.68
C ALA A 30 -12.12 3.15 -5.74
N ASN A 31 -12.00 1.85 -5.41
CA ASN A 31 -11.35 0.82 -6.24
C ASN A 31 -9.97 1.28 -6.74
N ALA A 32 -9.23 1.99 -5.89
CA ALA A 32 -7.99 2.67 -6.23
C ALA A 32 -6.74 1.85 -5.91
N LEU A 33 -6.88 0.70 -5.23
CA LEU A 33 -5.74 -0.09 -4.77
C LEU A 33 -5.03 -0.79 -5.94
N ALA A 34 -3.72 -0.62 -6.00
CA ALA A 34 -2.82 -1.46 -6.78
C ALA A 34 -1.86 -2.21 -5.85
N THR A 35 -1.48 -3.42 -6.25
CA THR A 35 -0.58 -4.30 -5.50
C THR A 35 0.19 -5.21 -6.46
N SER A 36 1.01 -6.10 -5.93
CA SER A 36 1.72 -7.15 -6.67
C SER A 36 1.71 -8.46 -5.88
N GLU A 37 1.98 -9.59 -6.55
CA GLU A 37 2.05 -10.89 -5.86
C GLU A 37 3.07 -10.89 -4.71
N PRO A 38 4.30 -10.35 -4.85
CA PRO A 38 5.23 -10.32 -3.73
C PRO A 38 4.73 -9.54 -2.50
N LEU A 39 3.98 -8.44 -2.69
CA LEU A 39 3.39 -7.69 -1.57
C LEU A 39 2.21 -8.44 -0.93
N LEU A 40 1.44 -9.18 -1.74
CA LEU A 40 0.36 -10.04 -1.23
C LEU A 40 0.92 -11.22 -0.43
N ASP A 41 2.01 -11.82 -0.91
CA ASP A 41 2.70 -12.93 -0.23
C ASP A 41 3.29 -12.44 1.09
N GLU A 42 3.97 -11.28 1.11
CA GLU A 42 4.47 -10.67 2.33
C GLU A 42 3.34 -10.38 3.34
N LEU A 43 2.21 -9.85 2.85
CA LEU A 43 1.04 -9.60 3.68
C LEU A 43 0.51 -10.90 4.30
N ASP A 44 0.35 -11.95 3.50
CA ASP A 44 -0.12 -13.26 3.94
C ASP A 44 0.79 -13.86 5.03
N ASP A 45 2.11 -13.78 4.81
CA ASP A 45 3.11 -14.23 5.79
C ASP A 45 3.04 -13.44 7.10
N ILE A 46 2.94 -12.11 7.02
CA ILE A 46 2.82 -11.25 8.20
C ILE A 46 1.54 -11.56 8.97
N LEU A 47 0.41 -11.74 8.28
CA LEU A 47 -0.87 -12.05 8.90
C LEU A 47 -0.83 -13.41 9.60
N LYS A 48 -0.31 -14.45 8.94
CA LYS A 48 -0.17 -15.80 9.52
C LYS A 48 0.76 -15.82 10.73
N ARG A 49 1.82 -15.00 10.71
CA ARG A 49 2.80 -14.92 11.80
C ARG A 49 2.29 -14.12 13.00
N LYS A 50 1.64 -12.98 12.77
CA LYS A 50 1.29 -12.02 13.82
C LYS A 50 -0.14 -12.14 14.32
N LEU A 51 -1.03 -12.77 13.56
CA LEU A 51 -2.43 -12.97 13.93
C LEU A 51 -2.76 -14.45 14.04
N ARG A 52 -3.81 -14.74 14.81
CA ARG A 52 -4.41 -16.06 14.81
C ARG A 52 -5.05 -16.31 13.44
N ILE A 53 -4.68 -17.42 12.81
CA ILE A 53 -5.29 -17.85 11.56
C ILE A 53 -6.78 -18.12 11.81
N THR A 54 -7.62 -17.36 11.14
CA THR A 54 -9.09 -17.48 11.14
C THR A 54 -9.57 -17.46 9.69
N PRO A 55 -10.77 -17.98 9.38
CA PRO A 55 -11.32 -17.91 8.02
C PRO A 55 -11.31 -16.48 7.46
N ALA A 56 -11.60 -15.48 8.29
CA ALA A 56 -11.55 -14.07 7.88
C ALA A 56 -10.15 -13.61 7.45
N VAL A 57 -9.11 -13.99 8.19
CA VAL A 57 -7.71 -13.68 7.85
C VAL A 57 -7.30 -14.40 6.56
N THR A 58 -7.64 -15.68 6.43
CA THR A 58 -7.30 -16.49 5.26
C THR A 58 -7.99 -15.98 3.98
N SER A 59 -9.25 -15.57 4.09
CA SER A 59 -10.00 -15.03 2.95
C SER A 59 -9.58 -13.60 2.58
N PHE A 60 -9.06 -12.82 3.53
CA PHE A 60 -8.73 -11.41 3.30
C PHE A 60 -7.76 -11.19 2.13
N VAL A 61 -6.63 -11.92 2.10
CA VAL A 61 -5.62 -11.75 1.02
C VAL A 61 -6.21 -12.14 -0.33
N THR A 62 -7.05 -13.17 -0.36
CA THR A 62 -7.72 -13.62 -1.59
C THR A 62 -8.72 -12.57 -2.09
N GLU A 63 -9.53 -12.01 -1.19
CA GLU A 63 -10.44 -10.91 -1.53
C GLU A 63 -9.69 -9.66 -2.00
N LEU A 64 -8.57 -9.33 -1.35
CA LEU A 64 -7.73 -8.21 -1.72
C LEU A 64 -7.15 -8.41 -3.12
N ARG A 65 -6.64 -9.61 -3.42
CA ARG A 65 -6.13 -9.99 -4.75
C ARG A 65 -7.20 -9.83 -5.82
N CYS A 66 -8.45 -10.22 -5.55
CA CYS A 66 -9.53 -10.11 -6.53
C CYS A 66 -9.98 -8.66 -6.78
N ARG A 67 -9.82 -7.75 -5.81
CA ARG A 67 -10.31 -6.36 -5.91
C ARG A 67 -9.24 -5.36 -6.30
N ALA A 68 -7.98 -5.63 -6.00
CA ALA A 68 -6.86 -4.75 -6.33
C ALA A 68 -6.42 -4.94 -7.79
N ALA A 69 -5.82 -3.90 -8.36
CA ALA A 69 -5.05 -4.04 -9.60
C ALA A 69 -3.72 -4.72 -9.29
N VAL A 70 -3.61 -6.02 -9.55
CA VAL A 70 -2.37 -6.80 -9.36
C VAL A 70 -1.46 -6.62 -10.56
N VAL A 71 -0.25 -6.10 -10.33
CA VAL A 71 0.76 -5.87 -11.38
C VAL A 71 2.06 -6.61 -11.07
N LYS A 72 2.85 -6.85 -12.10
CA LYS A 72 4.24 -7.30 -11.93
C LYS A 72 5.11 -6.08 -11.58
N PRO A 73 5.87 -6.07 -10.48
CA PRO A 73 6.73 -4.95 -10.12
C PRO A 73 7.71 -4.61 -11.25
N ALA A 74 7.88 -3.32 -11.53
CA ALA A 74 8.86 -2.86 -12.49
C ALA A 74 10.29 -3.15 -11.97
N PRO A 75 11.21 -3.60 -12.83
CA PRO A 75 12.60 -3.77 -12.42
C PRO A 75 13.21 -2.42 -12.06
N LEU A 76 13.91 -2.37 -10.94
CA LEU A 76 14.73 -1.22 -10.55
C LEU A 76 16.17 -1.44 -11.05
N THR A 77 16.80 -0.40 -11.56
CA THR A 77 18.15 -0.46 -12.15
C THR A 77 19.26 -0.59 -11.10
N ALA A 78 18.96 -0.24 -9.85
CA ALA A 78 19.82 -0.41 -8.69
C ALA A 78 18.91 -0.54 -7.46
N GLN A 79 19.48 -1.08 -6.37
CA GLN A 79 18.80 -1.07 -5.08
C GLN A 79 18.66 0.39 -4.61
N ILE A 80 17.42 0.84 -4.37
CA ILE A 80 17.13 2.25 -4.02
C ILE A 80 17.03 2.39 -2.50
N CYS A 81 16.29 1.48 -1.88
CA CYS A 81 16.06 1.46 -0.44
C CYS A 81 17.04 0.51 0.25
N ARG A 82 17.20 0.67 1.57
CA ARG A 82 18.06 -0.24 2.36
C ARG A 82 17.44 -1.62 2.46
N ASP A 83 16.12 -1.67 2.63
CA ASP A 83 15.32 -2.89 2.53
C ASP A 83 14.95 -3.17 1.07
N ARG A 84 15.07 -4.43 0.66
CA ARG A 84 14.65 -4.87 -0.68
C ARG A 84 13.13 -4.94 -0.82
N ASN A 85 12.39 -5.06 0.27
CA ASN A 85 10.93 -5.08 0.24
C ASN A 85 10.38 -3.69 -0.15
N ASP A 86 11.03 -2.61 0.28
CA ASP A 86 10.68 -1.24 -0.12
C ASP A 86 10.84 -1.02 -1.64
N ASP A 87 11.88 -1.60 -2.23
CA ASP A 87 12.11 -1.56 -3.68
C ASP A 87 10.98 -2.27 -4.44
N VAL A 88 10.37 -3.32 -3.88
CA VAL A 88 9.19 -3.98 -4.44
C VAL A 88 7.97 -3.04 -4.40
N VAL A 89 7.79 -2.26 -3.32
CA VAL A 89 6.74 -1.24 -3.23
C VAL A 89 6.92 -0.19 -4.33
N LEU A 90 8.14 0.34 -4.49
CA LEU A 90 8.47 1.29 -5.54
C LEU A 90 8.23 0.72 -6.94
N GLY A 91 8.72 -0.49 -7.21
CA GLY A 91 8.55 -1.16 -8.49
C GLY A 91 7.07 -1.44 -8.81
N THR A 92 6.29 -1.81 -7.81
CA THR A 92 4.84 -2.01 -7.93
C THR A 92 4.15 -0.71 -8.30
N ALA A 93 4.48 0.40 -7.62
CA ALA A 93 3.86 1.69 -7.88
C ALA A 93 4.17 2.22 -9.28
N VAL A 94 5.41 2.04 -9.75
CA VAL A 94 5.83 2.39 -11.11
C VAL A 94 5.06 1.56 -12.14
N ALA A 95 5.03 0.24 -11.99
CA ALA A 95 4.31 -0.65 -12.92
C ALA A 95 2.81 -0.36 -12.96
N ALA A 96 2.23 -0.03 -11.82
CA ALA A 96 0.83 0.31 -11.68
C ALA A 96 0.48 1.70 -12.22
N GLN A 97 1.47 2.54 -12.53
CA GLN A 97 1.29 3.98 -12.78
C GLN A 97 0.51 4.65 -11.63
N ALA A 98 0.84 4.26 -10.39
CA ALA A 98 0.22 4.81 -9.20
C ALA A 98 0.57 6.30 -9.06
N GLN A 99 -0.34 7.10 -8.50
CA GLN A 99 -0.03 8.49 -8.17
C GLN A 99 0.56 8.63 -6.77
N VAL A 100 0.27 7.67 -5.88
CA VAL A 100 0.66 7.72 -4.48
C VAL A 100 1.07 6.34 -3.96
N ILE A 101 2.16 6.30 -3.20
CA ILE A 101 2.48 5.25 -2.23
C ILE A 101 2.09 5.77 -0.85
N VAL A 102 1.36 4.97 -0.08
CA VAL A 102 1.12 5.25 1.34
C VAL A 102 1.90 4.27 2.19
N THR A 103 2.79 4.79 3.03
CA THR A 103 3.70 4.01 3.87
C THR A 103 3.93 4.68 5.22
N GLY A 104 4.22 3.88 6.25
CA GLY A 104 4.72 4.35 7.53
C GLY A 104 6.24 4.26 7.66
N ASP A 105 6.92 3.70 6.66
CA ASP A 105 8.35 3.48 6.68
C ASP A 105 9.13 4.77 6.42
N SER A 106 10.08 5.09 7.29
CA SER A 106 10.90 6.29 7.18
C SER A 106 11.86 6.22 5.98
N ASP A 107 12.32 5.03 5.60
CA ASP A 107 13.22 4.83 4.47
C ASP A 107 12.51 5.06 3.12
N LEU A 108 11.20 4.80 3.03
CA LEU A 108 10.39 5.22 1.89
C LEU A 108 10.00 6.70 1.98
N LEU A 109 9.58 7.18 3.17
CA LEU A 109 9.10 8.56 3.35
C LEU A 109 10.18 9.60 3.07
N VAL A 110 11.46 9.31 3.33
CA VAL A 110 12.56 10.24 3.07
C VAL A 110 12.72 10.57 1.58
N LEU A 111 12.30 9.65 0.69
CA LEU A 111 12.35 9.85 -0.76
C LEU A 111 11.38 10.93 -1.22
N LYS A 112 10.24 11.10 -0.52
CA LYS A 112 9.11 12.02 -0.81
C LYS A 112 8.39 11.77 -2.15
N GLU A 113 9.13 11.47 -3.21
CA GLU A 113 8.63 11.14 -4.54
C GLU A 113 9.61 10.20 -5.25
N TYR A 114 9.08 9.26 -6.03
CA TYR A 114 9.89 8.38 -6.87
C TYR A 114 9.25 8.22 -8.25
N ARG A 115 9.96 8.64 -9.31
CA ARG A 115 9.49 8.57 -10.70
C ARG A 115 8.08 9.14 -10.90
N GLY A 116 7.78 10.27 -10.27
CA GLY A 116 6.46 10.93 -10.33
C GLY A 116 5.41 10.34 -9.39
N VAL A 117 5.73 9.30 -8.62
CA VAL A 117 4.85 8.72 -7.59
C VAL A 117 5.13 9.39 -6.26
N ARG A 118 4.14 10.06 -5.67
CA ARG A 118 4.28 10.72 -4.36
C ARG A 118 4.28 9.69 -3.24
N ILE A 119 5.14 9.87 -2.24
CA ILE A 119 5.23 8.97 -1.09
C ILE A 119 4.76 9.71 0.14
N LEU A 120 3.66 9.23 0.73
CA LEU A 120 2.94 9.93 1.79
C LEU A 120 2.73 9.02 3.00
N SER A 121 2.76 9.62 4.18
CA SER A 121 2.26 8.96 5.38
C SER A 121 0.73 8.80 5.34
N PRO A 122 0.14 7.88 6.12
CA PRO A 122 -1.32 7.75 6.21
C PRO A 122 -2.03 9.07 6.52
N ARG A 123 -1.46 9.90 7.42
CA ARG A 123 -2.02 11.22 7.74
C ARG A 123 -1.99 12.15 6.53
N GLN A 124 -0.84 12.30 5.88
CA GLN A 124 -0.69 13.18 4.72
C GLN A 124 -1.61 12.75 3.56
N PHE A 125 -1.82 11.45 3.38
CA PHE A 125 -2.73 10.95 2.36
C PHE A 125 -4.20 11.30 2.65
N LEU A 126 -4.65 11.15 3.90
CA LEU A 126 -6.01 11.56 4.26
C LEU A 126 -6.22 13.06 4.10
N GLU A 127 -5.26 13.88 4.54
CA GLU A 127 -5.31 15.33 4.34
C GLU A 127 -5.37 15.71 2.84
N LEU A 128 -4.66 14.97 1.97
CA LEU A 128 -4.72 15.15 0.52
C LEU A 128 -6.13 14.88 -0.01
N LEU A 129 -6.76 13.78 0.44
CA LEU A 129 -8.11 13.41 0.02
C LEU A 129 -9.14 14.42 0.48
N ASP A 130 -9.05 14.89 1.72
CA ASP A 130 -10.01 15.84 2.26
C ASP A 130 -9.90 17.19 1.57
N ARG A 131 -8.69 17.68 1.27
CA ARG A 131 -8.52 18.89 0.45
C ARG A 131 -9.14 18.75 -0.94
N ALA A 132 -8.99 17.59 -1.58
CA ALA A 132 -9.57 17.33 -2.89
C ALA A 132 -11.11 17.29 -2.87
N ALA A 133 -11.72 16.91 -1.74
CA ALA A 133 -13.17 16.89 -1.57
C ALA A 133 -13.79 18.28 -1.35
N HIS A 134 -13.05 19.22 -0.74
CA HIS A 134 -13.52 20.59 -0.49
C HIS A 134 -13.32 21.57 -1.66
N SER A 135 -12.57 21.15 -2.70
CA SER A 135 -12.36 21.94 -3.91
C SER A 135 -13.36 21.65 -5.04
N ARG A 136 -14.45 20.93 -4.75
CA ARG A 136 -15.55 20.61 -5.67
C ARG A 136 -16.86 21.16 -5.12
#